data_AF-A0AAV5SR44-F1
#
_entry.id   AF-A0AAV5SR44-F1
#
_cell.length_a   1.000
_cell.length_b   1.000
_cell.length_c   1.000
_cell.angle_alpha   90.00
_cell.angle_beta   90.00
_cell.angle_gamma   90.00
#
_symmetry.space_group_name_H-M   'P 1'
#
loop_
_entity.id
_entity.type
_entity.pdbx_description
1 polymer ?
#
loop_
_entity_poly.entity_id
_entity_poly.type
_entity_poly.pdbx_seq_one_letter_code
_entity_poly.pdbx_strand_id
1 'polypeptide(L)'
;QKRIDELPMELLRKIVEPLGPKDRCNVRLCNRTMEEAVATSKAHFVSARIGYSLCSLQIEIWYETRRLFVNVNRDEQWRNRLFEKLSVEFLTLEDVRGLEMPVVNSFFDNCTFDSLTVHLSRNQWPCSRSHELIRKAVKNLQISCINLFIPTAEQFISISRPATFYIWEEWKPADELFLILLRRGHSFPDSVFEPQSQHSLMEAIKIVSEAMIAQRVFIIVLKKYLCQHLLK
;
A
#
# COMPACT_ATOMS: atom_id res chain seq x y z
N GLN A 1 40.44 27.37 7.11
CA GLN A 1 39.72 26.09 7.24
C GLN A 1 38.30 26.34 6.76
N LYS A 2 37.86 25.75 5.63
CA LYS A 2 36.49 25.97 5.14
C LYS A 2 35.51 25.28 6.08
N ARG A 3 34.40 25.93 6.40
CA ARG A 3 33.36 25.31 7.23
C ARG A 3 32.52 24.37 6.37
N ILE A 4 32.02 23.29 6.97
CA ILE A 4 31.28 22.25 6.23
C ILE A 4 29.99 22.80 5.60
N ASP A 5 29.35 23.78 6.24
CA ASP A 5 28.15 24.49 5.79
C ASP A 5 28.39 25.48 4.65
N GLU A 6 29.63 25.66 4.20
CA GLU A 6 30.00 26.45 3.02
C GLU A 6 30.12 25.57 1.75
N LEU A 7 29.96 24.25 1.88
CA LEU A 7 29.99 23.35 0.72
C LEU A 7 28.73 23.51 -0.14
N PRO A 8 28.84 23.29 -1.48
CA PRO A 8 27.68 23.19 -2.35
C PRO A 8 26.66 22.19 -1.84
N MET A 9 25.37 22.53 -1.95
CA MET A 9 24.26 21.71 -1.46
C MET A 9 24.29 20.27 -2.01
N GLU A 10 24.73 20.07 -3.24
CA GLU A 10 24.88 18.72 -3.82
C GLU A 10 25.91 17.86 -3.09
N LEU A 11 27.03 18.45 -2.64
CA LEU A 11 28.02 17.72 -1.85
C LEU A 11 27.50 17.42 -0.45
N LEU A 12 26.79 18.37 0.16
CA LEU A 12 26.14 18.16 1.44
C LEU A 12 25.12 17.02 1.38
N ARG A 13 24.28 16.95 0.34
CA ARG A 13 23.37 15.83 0.13
C ARG A 13 24.11 14.50 0.05
N LYS A 14 25.18 14.41 -0.74
CA LYS A 14 25.98 13.16 -0.86
C LYS A 14 26.61 12.72 0.45
N ILE A 15 26.97 13.65 1.34
CA ILE A 15 27.49 13.34 2.68
C ILE A 15 26.37 12.79 3.58
N VAL A 16 25.14 13.30 3.43
CA VAL A 16 24.00 12.97 4.29
C VAL A 16 23.19 11.77 3.81
N GLU A 17 23.20 11.46 2.51
CA GLU A 17 22.52 10.33 1.89
C GLU A 17 22.81 8.97 2.52
N PRO A 18 24.08 8.58 2.78
CA PRO A 18 24.39 7.29 3.39
C PRO A 18 24.10 7.24 4.90
N LEU A 19 23.74 8.36 5.53
CA LEU A 19 23.52 8.40 6.97
C LEU A 19 22.20 7.73 7.36
N GLY A 20 22.27 6.97 8.45
CA GLY A 20 21.09 6.41 9.08
C GLY A 20 20.17 7.50 9.65
N PRO A 21 18.90 7.19 9.94
CA PRO A 21 17.92 8.21 10.32
C PRO A 21 18.28 8.98 11.60
N LYS A 22 18.87 8.29 12.60
CA LYS A 22 19.33 8.93 13.85
C LYS A 22 20.41 9.98 13.57
N ASP A 23 21.37 9.65 12.72
CA ASP A 23 22.48 10.54 12.39
C ASP A 23 22.00 11.71 11.53
N ARG A 24 21.05 11.47 10.63
CA ARG A 24 20.36 12.53 9.88
C ARG A 24 19.62 13.50 10.80
N CYS A 25 18.93 13.00 11.82
CA CYS A 25 18.30 13.85 12.84
C CYS A 25 19.35 14.69 13.58
N ASN A 26 20.49 14.12 13.95
CA ASN A 26 21.56 14.86 14.61
C ASN A 26 22.19 15.93 13.69
N VAL A 27 22.47 15.57 12.44
CA VAL A 27 23.05 16.48 11.44
C VAL A 27 22.14 17.67 11.16
N ARG A 28 20.81 17.45 11.13
CA ARG A 28 19.83 18.52 10.98
C ARG A 28 19.91 19.56 12.10
N LEU A 29 20.24 19.14 13.33
CA LEU A 29 20.33 20.04 14.48
C LEU A 29 21.60 20.91 14.46
N CYS A 30 22.55 20.66 13.55
CA CYS A 30 23.81 21.39 13.51
C CYS A 30 23.63 22.86 13.03
N ASN A 31 22.94 23.07 11.91
CA ASN A 31 22.64 24.39 11.35
C ASN A 31 21.58 24.31 10.23
N ARG A 32 21.11 25.47 9.76
CA ARG A 32 20.08 25.58 8.72
C ARG A 32 20.49 24.98 7.38
N THR A 33 21.77 25.09 7.00
CA THR A 33 22.27 24.52 5.74
C THR A 33 22.26 22.99 5.78
N MET A 34 22.67 22.38 6.89
CA MET A 34 22.60 20.94 7.09
C MET A 34 21.17 20.44 7.23
N GLU A 35 20.28 21.22 7.85
CA GLU A 35 18.84 20.95 7.85
C GLU A 35 18.28 20.86 6.42
N GLU A 36 18.62 21.82 5.55
CA GLU A 36 18.20 21.83 4.15
C GLU A 36 18.83 20.68 3.34
N ALA A 37 20.09 20.35 3.62
CA ALA A 37 20.77 19.21 3.01
C ALA A 37 20.10 17.87 3.38
N VAL A 38 19.72 17.69 4.66
CA VAL A 38 18.98 16.51 5.12
C VAL A 38 17.61 16.45 4.43
N ALA A 39 16.85 17.55 4.45
CA ALA A 39 15.51 17.62 3.88
C ALA A 39 15.47 17.27 2.39
N THR A 40 16.44 17.77 1.63
CA THR A 40 16.50 17.61 0.17
C THR A 40 17.28 16.38 -0.31
N SER A 41 17.91 15.64 0.61
CA SER A 41 18.60 14.38 0.32
C SER A 41 17.62 13.22 0.17
N LYS A 42 17.91 12.27 -0.74
CA LYS A 42 17.07 11.07 -0.86
C LYS A 42 17.28 10.16 0.34
N ALA A 43 16.19 9.73 0.95
CA ALA A 43 16.23 8.74 2.01
C ALA A 43 15.45 7.50 1.57
N HIS A 44 16.18 6.39 1.40
CA HIS A 44 15.61 5.09 1.08
C HIS A 44 15.34 4.33 2.38
N PHE A 45 14.11 3.86 2.51
CA PHE A 45 13.61 3.10 3.64
C PHE A 45 12.96 1.81 3.14
N VAL A 46 12.95 0.79 3.99
CA VAL A 46 12.38 -0.51 3.61
C VAL A 46 10.85 -0.41 3.56
N SER A 47 10.25 0.15 4.61
CA SER A 47 8.80 0.30 4.65
C SER A 47 8.34 1.49 5.48
N ALA A 48 7.15 1.98 5.17
CA ALA A 48 6.40 2.89 6.02
C ALA A 48 5.03 2.29 6.31
N ARG A 49 4.55 2.49 7.54
CA ARG A 49 3.24 2.06 8.01
C ARG A 49 2.53 3.23 8.66
N ILE A 50 1.26 3.41 8.32
CA ILE A 50 0.41 4.44 8.91
C ILE A 50 -0.80 3.75 9.52
N GLY A 51 -1.02 3.96 10.81
CA GLY A 51 -2.09 3.32 11.55
C GLY A 51 -2.46 4.10 12.81
N TYR A 52 -3.59 3.72 13.42
CA TYR A 52 -4.00 4.25 14.72
C TYR A 52 -3.58 3.29 15.83
N SER A 53 -2.92 3.82 16.85
CA SER A 53 -2.66 3.10 18.10
C SER A 53 -3.35 3.81 19.25
N LEU A 54 -4.21 3.08 19.97
CA LEU A 54 -4.97 3.42 21.20
C LEU A 54 -5.78 4.72 21.17
N CYS A 55 -5.20 5.88 20.81
CA CYS A 55 -5.87 7.17 20.59
C CYS A 55 -5.13 8.11 19.60
N SER A 56 -4.05 7.67 18.94
CA SER A 56 -3.23 8.55 18.10
C SER A 56 -2.87 7.93 16.77
N LEU A 57 -2.87 8.75 15.72
CA LEU A 57 -2.30 8.38 14.44
C LEU A 57 -0.77 8.32 14.56
N GLN A 58 -0.21 7.22 14.09
CA GLN A 58 1.23 6.97 14.10
C GLN A 58 1.71 6.69 12.68
N ILE A 59 2.88 7.26 12.36
CA ILE A 59 3.65 6.91 11.18
C ILE A 59 4.88 6.19 11.67
N GLU A 60 5.07 4.98 11.15
CA GLU A 60 6.21 4.14 11.47
C GLU A 60 7.05 3.94 10.23
N ILE A 61 8.35 4.16 10.34
CA ILE A 61 9.26 4.04 9.21
C ILE A 61 10.36 3.05 9.58
N TRP A 62 10.56 2.05 8.74
CA TRP A 62 11.55 1.01 8.92
C TRP A 62 12.76 1.25 8.03
N TYR A 63 13.93 1.24 8.66
CA TYR A 63 15.23 1.30 8.01
C TYR A 63 16.04 0.09 8.47
N GLU A 64 16.26 -0.87 7.58
CA GLU A 64 16.91 -2.15 7.92
C GLU A 64 16.22 -2.81 9.14
N THR A 65 16.91 -2.94 10.27
CA THR A 65 16.40 -3.52 11.53
C THR A 65 15.87 -2.48 12.52
N ARG A 66 15.87 -1.19 12.16
CA ARG A 66 15.49 -0.08 13.03
C ARG A 66 14.11 0.48 12.66
N ARG A 67 13.36 0.93 13.66
CA ARG A 67 12.03 1.54 13.51
C ARG A 67 12.03 2.95 14.08
N LEU A 68 11.50 3.88 13.31
CA LEU A 68 11.19 5.25 13.75
C LEU A 68 9.70 5.33 13.99
N PHE A 69 9.32 5.97 15.08
CA PHE A 69 7.93 6.28 15.40
C PHE A 69 7.72 7.78 15.37
N VAL A 70 6.71 8.21 14.62
CA VAL A 70 6.28 9.60 14.57
C VAL A 70 4.84 9.65 15.06
N ASN A 71 4.61 10.28 16.22
CA ASN A 71 3.28 10.50 16.74
C ASN A 71 2.70 11.81 16.18
N VAL A 72 1.78 11.71 15.22
CA VAL A 72 1.26 12.85 14.46
C VAL A 72 0.52 13.87 15.36
N ASN A 73 -0.02 13.41 16.49
CA ASN A 73 -0.79 14.27 17.40
C ASN A 73 0.06 15.01 18.44
N ARG A 74 1.32 14.61 18.65
CA ARG A 74 2.19 15.19 19.70
C ARG A 74 3.39 15.97 19.15
N ASP A 75 3.86 15.63 17.94
CA ASP A 75 5.07 16.22 17.37
C ASP A 75 4.76 17.31 16.33
N GLU A 76 4.29 18.48 16.78
CA GLU A 76 4.05 19.62 15.89
C GLU A 76 5.34 20.17 15.24
N GLN A 77 6.52 19.91 15.83
CA GLN A 77 7.81 20.46 15.36
C GLN A 77 8.42 19.68 14.18
N TRP A 78 7.92 18.49 13.88
CA TRP A 78 8.46 17.61 12.82
C TRP A 78 7.81 17.89 11.46
N ARG A 79 6.82 18.81 11.44
CA ARG A 79 5.71 18.91 10.49
C ARG A 79 6.05 19.01 9.00
N ASN A 80 7.25 19.42 8.57
CA ASN A 80 7.45 19.77 7.15
C ASN A 80 8.79 19.40 6.50
N ARG A 81 9.79 18.83 7.20
CA ARG A 81 11.18 18.82 6.65
C ARG A 81 11.97 17.52 6.74
N LEU A 82 11.46 16.50 7.44
CA LEU A 82 12.19 15.22 7.55
C LEU A 82 12.06 14.33 6.31
N PHE A 83 11.09 14.62 5.44
CA PHE A 83 10.61 13.68 4.43
C PHE A 83 10.28 14.37 3.10
N GLU A 84 10.93 15.48 2.76
CA GLU A 84 10.64 16.23 1.52
C GLU A 84 10.80 15.32 0.27
N LYS A 85 11.62 14.27 0.36
CA LYS A 85 11.63 13.12 -0.56
C LYS A 85 11.87 11.80 0.18
N LEU A 86 10.79 11.17 0.63
CA LEU A 86 10.83 9.82 1.21
C LEU A 86 10.67 8.78 0.10
N SER A 87 11.55 7.78 0.05
CA SER A 87 11.37 6.62 -0.82
C SER A 87 11.28 5.37 0.05
N VAL A 88 10.16 4.66 -0.05
CA VAL A 88 9.94 3.37 0.63
C VAL A 88 9.69 2.27 -0.40
N GLU A 89 10.11 1.04 -0.14
CA GLU A 89 9.75 -0.08 -1.01
C GLU A 89 8.27 -0.47 -0.78
N PHE A 90 7.84 -0.47 0.47
CA PHE A 90 6.49 -0.88 0.88
C PHE A 90 5.81 0.19 1.73
N LEU A 91 4.62 0.63 1.31
CA LEU A 91 3.74 1.47 2.11
C LEU A 91 2.54 0.65 2.58
N THR A 92 2.29 0.63 3.89
CA THR A 92 1.11 0.00 4.50
C THR A 92 0.20 1.05 5.13
N LEU A 93 -1.07 1.03 4.77
CA LEU A 93 -2.13 1.84 5.37
C LEU A 93 -3.02 0.91 6.20
N GLU A 94 -2.87 0.92 7.53
CA GLU A 94 -3.71 0.11 8.43
C GLU A 94 -5.12 0.72 8.62
N ASP A 95 -5.25 2.03 8.42
CA ASP A 95 -6.51 2.75 8.55
C ASP A 95 -6.54 3.97 7.62
N VAL A 96 -7.53 4.02 6.73
CA VAL A 96 -7.69 5.11 5.76
C VAL A 96 -8.49 6.31 6.28
N ARG A 97 -9.03 6.26 7.51
CA ARG A 97 -9.74 7.42 8.11
C ARG A 97 -8.82 8.63 8.37
N GLY A 98 -7.53 8.38 8.56
CA GLY A 98 -6.53 9.42 8.82
C GLY A 98 -6.02 10.15 7.59
N LEU A 99 -6.41 9.73 6.38
CA LEU A 99 -5.85 10.26 5.12
C LEU A 99 -6.20 11.74 4.88
N GLU A 100 -7.24 12.27 5.51
CA GLU A 100 -7.62 13.68 5.34
C GLU A 100 -6.82 14.64 6.24
N MET A 101 -6.02 14.11 7.18
CA MET A 101 -5.21 14.93 8.06
C MET A 101 -4.07 15.62 7.26
N PRO A 102 -3.87 16.95 7.39
CA PRO A 102 -2.88 17.69 6.61
C PRO A 102 -1.45 17.13 6.69
N VAL A 103 -1.03 16.66 7.87
CA VAL A 103 0.30 16.06 8.08
C VAL A 103 0.47 14.77 7.30
N VAL A 104 -0.58 13.96 7.22
CA VAL A 104 -0.59 12.69 6.49
C VAL A 104 -0.61 12.94 4.99
N ASN A 105 -1.37 13.94 4.56
CA ASN A 105 -1.36 14.38 3.16
C ASN A 105 0.01 14.86 2.72
N SER A 106 0.66 15.73 3.50
CA SER A 106 2.03 16.20 3.26
C SER A 106 3.03 15.04 3.21
N PHE A 107 2.89 14.03 4.09
CA PHE A 107 3.70 12.82 4.04
C PHE A 107 3.56 12.09 2.70
N PHE A 108 2.33 11.86 2.23
CA PHE A 108 2.08 11.17 0.96
C PHE A 108 2.48 11.94 -0.28
N ASP A 109 2.36 13.27 -0.27
CA ASP A 109 2.78 14.09 -1.42
C ASP A 109 4.29 14.00 -1.64
N ASN A 110 5.06 13.78 -0.57
CA ASN A 110 6.51 13.68 -0.61
C ASN A 110 7.04 12.24 -0.54
N CYS A 111 6.15 11.24 -0.47
CA CYS A 111 6.51 9.83 -0.38
C CYS A 111 6.32 9.10 -1.72
N THR A 112 7.42 8.57 -2.26
CA THR A 112 7.41 7.63 -3.38
C THR A 112 7.47 6.20 -2.87
N PHE A 113 6.65 5.31 -3.42
CA PHE A 113 6.61 3.91 -3.03
C PHE A 113 6.40 2.98 -4.22
N ASP A 114 7.00 1.80 -4.15
CA ASP A 114 6.83 0.77 -5.18
C ASP A 114 5.59 -0.07 -4.95
N SER A 115 5.35 -0.49 -3.70
CA SER A 115 4.25 -1.38 -3.32
C SER A 115 3.35 -0.75 -2.27
N LEU A 116 2.05 -1.03 -2.36
CA LEU A 116 1.04 -0.53 -1.43
C LEU A 116 0.20 -1.67 -0.86
N THR A 117 0.04 -1.69 0.45
CA THR A 117 -0.94 -2.53 1.15
C THR A 117 -1.94 -1.62 1.85
N VAL A 118 -3.23 -1.79 1.58
CA VAL A 118 -4.31 -1.01 2.18
C VAL A 118 -5.21 -1.94 2.99
N HIS A 119 -5.36 -1.67 4.28
CA HIS A 119 -6.34 -2.33 5.13
C HIS A 119 -7.62 -1.49 5.17
N LEU A 120 -8.74 -2.12 4.85
CA LEU A 120 -10.04 -1.49 4.76
C LEU A 120 -10.98 -2.20 5.73
N SER A 121 -11.50 -1.45 6.70
CA SER A 121 -12.59 -1.92 7.56
C SER A 121 -13.94 -1.32 7.16
N ARG A 122 -15.01 -1.68 7.88
CA ARG A 122 -16.37 -1.28 7.57
C ARG A 122 -16.48 0.25 7.48
N ASN A 123 -17.10 0.76 6.41
CA ASN A 123 -17.26 2.18 6.10
C ASN A 123 -15.95 2.95 5.81
N GLN A 124 -14.85 2.24 5.51
CA GLN A 124 -13.58 2.86 5.15
C GLN A 124 -13.26 2.77 3.66
N TRP A 125 -14.26 2.64 2.79
CA TRP A 125 -14.03 2.65 1.34
C TRP A 125 -13.57 4.06 0.88
N PRO A 126 -12.69 4.17 -0.14
CA PRO A 126 -11.74 5.25 -0.22
C PRO A 126 -12.35 6.58 -0.63
N CYS A 127 -11.95 7.63 0.08
CA CYS A 127 -11.99 9.00 -0.39
C CYS A 127 -11.12 9.16 -1.65
N SER A 128 -11.15 10.32 -2.30
CA SER A 128 -10.35 10.60 -3.49
C SER A 128 -8.85 10.31 -3.28
N ARG A 129 -8.35 10.46 -2.05
CA ARG A 129 -6.94 10.31 -1.72
C ARG A 129 -6.44 8.88 -1.77
N SER A 130 -7.18 7.92 -1.21
CA SER A 130 -6.77 6.52 -1.25
C SER A 130 -6.85 5.94 -2.66
N HIS A 131 -7.77 6.42 -3.51
CA HIS A 131 -7.75 6.12 -4.94
C HIS A 131 -6.47 6.64 -5.62
N GLU A 132 -6.02 7.85 -5.27
CA GLU A 132 -4.77 8.40 -5.79
C GLU A 132 -3.55 7.56 -5.37
N LEU A 133 -3.47 7.15 -4.10
CA LEU A 133 -2.40 6.28 -3.59
C LEU A 133 -2.39 4.92 -4.30
N ILE A 134 -3.57 4.32 -4.49
CA ILE A 134 -3.74 3.07 -5.22
C ILE A 134 -3.24 3.19 -6.66
N ARG A 135 -3.49 4.33 -7.33
CA ARG A 135 -2.98 4.59 -8.68
C ARG A 135 -1.45 4.77 -8.70
N LYS A 136 -0.86 5.35 -7.65
CA LYS A 136 0.58 5.63 -7.53
C LYS A 136 1.47 4.40 -7.32
N ALA A 137 0.94 3.31 -6.75
CA ALA A 137 1.72 2.08 -6.58
C ALA A 137 2.33 1.63 -7.93
N VAL A 138 3.54 1.09 -7.97
CA VAL A 138 4.17 0.70 -9.26
C VAL A 138 4.14 -0.81 -9.43
N LYS A 139 4.64 -1.54 -8.43
CA LYS A 139 4.83 -2.99 -8.47
C LYS A 139 3.62 -3.74 -7.95
N ASN A 140 3.37 -3.69 -6.64
CA ASN A 140 2.36 -4.52 -5.99
C ASN A 140 1.27 -3.67 -5.33
N LEU A 141 0.03 -4.13 -5.46
CA LEU A 141 -1.12 -3.57 -4.77
C LEU A 141 -1.84 -4.69 -4.02
N GLN A 142 -1.92 -4.56 -2.70
CA GLN A 142 -2.67 -5.46 -1.83
C GLN A 142 -3.78 -4.69 -1.13
N ILE A 143 -4.97 -5.26 -1.11
CA ILE A 143 -6.13 -4.70 -0.43
C ILE A 143 -6.66 -5.75 0.54
N SER A 144 -6.55 -5.48 1.84
CA SER A 144 -6.98 -6.36 2.92
C SER A 144 -8.28 -5.86 3.52
N CYS A 145 -9.37 -6.59 3.31
CA CYS A 145 -10.69 -6.28 3.84
C CYS A 145 -10.87 -6.96 5.20
N ILE A 146 -10.86 -6.17 6.28
CA ILE A 146 -10.85 -6.64 7.67
C ILE A 146 -12.14 -6.25 8.40
N ASN A 147 -12.38 -6.82 9.58
CA ASN A 147 -13.54 -6.51 10.45
C ASN A 147 -14.90 -6.67 9.75
N LEU A 148 -15.16 -7.85 9.19
CA LEU A 148 -16.42 -8.19 8.53
C LEU A 148 -16.78 -7.30 7.32
N PHE A 149 -15.79 -6.70 6.67
CA PHE A 149 -16.01 -5.80 5.55
C PHE A 149 -15.86 -6.53 4.21
N ILE A 150 -16.92 -6.46 3.38
CA ILE A 150 -16.91 -6.93 1.99
C ILE A 150 -17.19 -5.71 1.10
N PRO A 151 -16.30 -5.37 0.16
CA PRO A 151 -16.55 -4.28 -0.78
C PRO A 151 -17.78 -4.54 -1.65
N THR A 152 -18.50 -3.48 -2.03
CA THR A 152 -19.59 -3.59 -3.02
C THR A 152 -19.02 -3.83 -4.43
N ALA A 153 -19.89 -4.17 -5.38
CA ALA A 153 -19.48 -4.35 -6.78
C ALA A 153 -18.82 -3.07 -7.35
N GLU A 154 -19.44 -1.91 -7.17
CA GLU A 154 -18.91 -0.61 -7.60
C GLU A 154 -17.55 -0.31 -7.00
N GLN A 155 -17.39 -0.69 -5.73
CA GLN A 155 -16.17 -0.53 -4.96
C GLN A 155 -15.04 -1.37 -5.55
N PHE A 156 -15.25 -2.67 -5.77
CA PHE A 156 -14.27 -3.50 -6.49
C PHE A 156 -13.94 -2.93 -7.88
N ILE A 157 -14.96 -2.49 -8.61
CA ILE A 157 -14.83 -1.96 -9.97
C ILE A 157 -14.08 -0.62 -10.01
N SER A 158 -14.06 0.17 -8.92
CA SER A 158 -13.32 1.43 -8.87
C SER A 158 -11.79 1.22 -8.87
N ILE A 159 -11.32 0.01 -8.54
CA ILE A 159 -9.92 -0.37 -8.61
C ILE A 159 -9.61 -0.84 -10.04
N SER A 160 -9.08 0.05 -10.86
CA SER A 160 -8.89 -0.20 -12.30
C SER A 160 -7.66 -1.05 -12.65
N ARG A 161 -6.78 -1.34 -11.68
CA ARG A 161 -5.53 -2.06 -11.89
C ARG A 161 -5.51 -3.41 -11.17
N PRO A 162 -4.70 -4.37 -11.61
CA PRO A 162 -4.49 -5.62 -10.88
C PRO A 162 -4.17 -5.39 -9.41
N ALA A 163 -4.86 -6.13 -8.53
CA ALA A 163 -4.75 -6.03 -7.08
C ALA A 163 -4.95 -7.42 -6.46
N THR A 164 -4.25 -7.71 -5.38
CA THR A 164 -4.49 -8.91 -4.57
C THR A 164 -5.42 -8.54 -3.41
N PHE A 165 -6.61 -9.12 -3.40
CA PHE A 165 -7.62 -8.92 -2.37
C PHE A 165 -7.54 -10.03 -1.32
N TYR A 166 -7.40 -9.63 -0.05
CA TYR A 166 -7.48 -10.50 1.12
C TYR A 166 -8.80 -10.22 1.82
N ILE A 167 -9.81 -11.06 1.56
CA ILE A 167 -11.14 -10.94 2.16
C ILE A 167 -11.24 -12.00 3.25
N TRP A 168 -11.30 -11.56 4.51
CA TRP A 168 -11.28 -12.45 5.68
C TRP A 168 -12.65 -13.03 6.03
N GLU A 169 -13.68 -12.66 5.26
CA GLU A 169 -15.04 -13.15 5.38
C GLU A 169 -15.42 -14.08 4.24
N GLU A 170 -16.50 -14.83 4.44
CA GLU A 170 -17.13 -15.60 3.37
C GLU A 170 -17.70 -14.65 2.31
N TRP A 171 -16.98 -14.52 1.19
CA TRP A 171 -17.38 -13.72 0.05
C TRP A 171 -17.95 -14.60 -1.06
N LYS A 172 -19.25 -14.45 -1.34
CA LYS A 172 -19.97 -15.14 -2.42
C LYS A 172 -20.39 -14.15 -3.50
N PRO A 173 -19.47 -13.72 -4.39
CA PRO A 173 -19.83 -12.81 -5.46
C PRO A 173 -20.77 -13.48 -6.47
N ALA A 174 -21.56 -12.67 -7.17
CA ALA A 174 -22.18 -13.12 -8.41
C ALA A 174 -21.09 -13.47 -9.44
N ASP A 175 -21.33 -14.51 -10.24
CA ASP A 175 -20.40 -15.00 -11.26
C ASP A 175 -19.86 -13.87 -12.16
N GLU A 176 -20.75 -12.98 -12.62
CA GLU A 176 -20.39 -11.88 -13.52
C GLU A 176 -19.38 -10.92 -12.88
N LEU A 177 -19.61 -10.51 -11.64
CA LEU A 177 -18.69 -9.63 -10.91
C LEU A 177 -17.32 -10.31 -10.77
N PHE A 178 -17.31 -11.57 -10.35
CA PHE A 178 -16.07 -12.31 -10.16
C PHE A 178 -15.25 -12.41 -11.44
N LEU A 179 -15.89 -12.78 -12.56
CA LEU A 179 -15.25 -12.88 -13.87
C LEU A 179 -14.73 -11.52 -14.36
N ILE A 180 -15.50 -10.44 -14.17
CA ILE A 180 -15.04 -9.08 -14.48
C ILE A 180 -13.75 -8.76 -13.70
N LEU A 181 -13.70 -9.11 -12.42
CA LEU A 181 -12.53 -8.83 -11.59
C LEU A 181 -11.31 -9.68 -11.99
N LEU A 182 -11.52 -10.95 -12.36
CA LEU A 182 -10.43 -11.78 -12.88
C LEU A 182 -9.86 -11.23 -14.19
N ARG A 183 -10.72 -10.80 -15.13
CA ARG A 183 -10.26 -10.21 -16.40
C ARG A 183 -9.44 -8.94 -16.21
N ARG A 184 -9.64 -8.23 -15.10
CA ARG A 184 -8.85 -7.05 -14.71
C ARG A 184 -7.52 -7.39 -14.05
N GLY A 185 -7.19 -8.67 -13.90
CA GLY A 185 -5.94 -9.11 -13.28
C GLY A 185 -6.01 -9.20 -11.75
N HIS A 186 -7.19 -9.06 -11.13
CA HIS A 186 -7.30 -9.17 -9.67
C HIS A 186 -7.09 -10.61 -9.19
N SER A 187 -6.59 -10.75 -7.97
CA SER A 187 -6.33 -12.04 -7.31
C SER A 187 -7.06 -12.13 -5.99
N PHE A 188 -7.50 -13.35 -5.63
CA PHE A 188 -8.27 -13.64 -4.43
C PHE A 188 -7.72 -14.92 -3.78
N PRO A 189 -6.51 -14.87 -3.18
CA PRO A 189 -5.82 -16.05 -2.69
C PRO A 189 -6.51 -16.71 -1.50
N ASP A 190 -7.31 -16.01 -0.71
CA ASP A 190 -7.96 -16.60 0.47
C ASP A 190 -9.49 -16.68 0.34
N SER A 191 -10.03 -16.19 -0.78
CA SER A 191 -11.46 -16.24 -1.04
C SER A 191 -11.82 -17.45 -1.90
N VAL A 192 -12.88 -18.13 -1.49
CA VAL A 192 -13.40 -19.29 -2.19
C VAL A 192 -14.47 -18.84 -3.17
N PHE A 193 -14.26 -19.12 -4.45
CA PHE A 193 -15.27 -18.92 -5.48
C PHE A 193 -16.09 -20.20 -5.72
N GLU A 194 -17.41 -20.09 -5.63
CA GLU A 194 -18.37 -21.14 -5.95
C GLU A 194 -19.19 -20.74 -7.20
N PRO A 195 -18.82 -21.23 -8.39
CA PRO A 195 -19.50 -20.84 -9.64
C PRO A 195 -20.94 -21.34 -9.68
N GLN A 196 -21.87 -20.46 -10.07
CA GLN A 196 -23.28 -20.81 -10.23
C GLN A 196 -23.54 -21.62 -11.52
N SER A 197 -22.64 -21.57 -12.50
CA SER A 197 -22.75 -22.33 -13.75
C SER A 197 -21.42 -22.93 -14.23
N GLN A 198 -21.51 -23.99 -15.04
CA GLN A 198 -20.34 -24.58 -15.71
C GLN A 198 -19.65 -23.57 -16.64
N HIS A 199 -20.42 -22.71 -17.31
CA HIS A 199 -19.87 -21.68 -18.19
C HIS A 199 -18.93 -20.74 -17.41
N SER A 200 -19.36 -20.28 -16.23
CA SER A 200 -18.58 -19.40 -15.36
C SER A 200 -17.31 -20.07 -14.84
N LEU A 201 -17.38 -21.37 -14.50
CA LEU A 201 -16.21 -22.14 -14.10
C LEU A 201 -15.16 -22.20 -15.22
N MET A 202 -15.59 -22.58 -16.43
CA MET A 202 -14.69 -22.70 -17.58
C MET A 202 -14.07 -21.35 -17.97
N GLU A 203 -14.86 -20.29 -17.92
CA GLU A 203 -14.39 -18.94 -18.21
C GLU A 203 -13.38 -18.45 -17.15
N ALA A 204 -13.62 -18.72 -15.86
CA ALA A 204 -12.67 -18.38 -14.80
C ALA A 204 -11.33 -19.10 -14.98
N ILE A 205 -11.36 -20.41 -15.28
CA ILE A 205 -10.16 -21.21 -15.55
C ILE A 205 -9.40 -20.62 -16.75
N LYS A 206 -10.11 -20.33 -17.83
CA LYS A 206 -9.54 -19.75 -19.05
C LYS A 206 -8.81 -18.44 -18.74
N ILE A 207 -9.49 -17.49 -18.08
CA ILE A 207 -8.92 -16.18 -17.73
C ILE A 207 -7.63 -16.35 -16.94
N VAL A 208 -7.63 -17.19 -15.89
CA VAL A 208 -6.45 -17.40 -15.05
C VAL A 208 -5.32 -18.10 -15.82
N SER A 209 -5.63 -19.06 -16.70
CA SER A 209 -4.64 -19.78 -17.50
C SER A 209 -3.96 -18.91 -18.56
N GLU A 210 -4.66 -17.90 -19.08
CA GLU A 210 -4.19 -16.98 -20.11
C GLU A 210 -3.56 -15.70 -19.50
N ALA A 211 -3.55 -15.58 -18.17
CA ALA A 211 -3.12 -14.37 -17.48
C ALA A 211 -1.60 -14.12 -17.62
N MET A 212 -1.24 -12.90 -18.03
CA MET A 212 0.16 -12.46 -18.10
C MET A 212 0.77 -12.12 -16.73
N ILE A 213 -0.08 -11.99 -15.70
CA ILE A 213 0.30 -11.67 -14.32
C ILE A 213 -0.05 -12.86 -13.46
N ALA A 214 0.79 -13.18 -12.48
CA ALA A 214 0.52 -14.27 -11.54
C ALA A 214 -0.78 -13.98 -10.77
N GLN A 215 -1.86 -14.67 -11.16
CA GLN A 215 -3.15 -14.63 -10.47
C GLN A 215 -3.35 -15.89 -9.63
N ARG A 216 -3.94 -15.73 -8.45
CA ARG A 216 -4.29 -16.84 -7.56
C ARG A 216 -5.77 -16.78 -7.19
N VAL A 217 -6.44 -17.91 -7.35
CA VAL A 217 -7.86 -18.09 -7.07
C VAL A 217 -8.07 -19.50 -6.51
N PHE A 218 -8.89 -19.62 -5.48
CA PHE A 218 -9.41 -20.91 -5.02
C PHE A 218 -10.84 -21.11 -5.53
N ILE A 219 -11.06 -22.17 -6.30
CA ILE A 219 -12.37 -22.52 -6.88
C ILE A 219 -12.86 -23.81 -6.24
N ILE A 220 -14.06 -23.80 -5.65
CA ILE A 220 -14.76 -25.04 -5.27
C ILE A 220 -15.54 -25.54 -6.48
N VAL A 221 -15.20 -26.74 -6.94
CA VAL A 221 -15.97 -27.46 -7.96
C VAL A 221 -16.89 -28.45 -7.25
N LEU A 222 -18.20 -28.15 -7.22
CA LEU A 222 -19.19 -29.10 -6.70
C LEU A 222 -19.11 -30.43 -7.49
N LYS A 223 -19.15 -31.56 -6.77
CA LYS A 223 -19.10 -32.94 -7.32
C LYS A 223 -20.01 -33.15 -8.54
N LYS A 224 -21.14 -32.44 -8.60
CA LYS A 224 -22.11 -32.48 -9.72
C LYS A 224 -21.48 -32.14 -11.08
N TYR A 225 -20.49 -31.24 -11.12
CA TYR A 225 -19.81 -30.84 -12.36
C TYR A 225 -18.69 -31.81 -12.79
N LEU A 226 -17.98 -32.40 -11.82
CA LEU A 226 -16.95 -33.42 -12.08
C LEU A 226 -17.54 -34.71 -12.66
N CYS A 227 -18.72 -35.14 -12.17
CA CYS A 227 -19.38 -36.36 -12.64
C CYS A 227 -19.94 -36.26 -14.07
N GLN A 228 -20.10 -35.07 -14.65
CA GLN A 228 -20.61 -34.92 -16.02
C GLN A 228 -19.52 -35.06 -17.10
N HIS A 229 -18.24 -34.96 -16.73
CA HIS A 229 -17.12 -34.93 -17.70
C HIS A 229 -15.97 -35.90 -17.42
N LEU A 230 -15.84 -36.48 -16.23
CA LEU A 230 -14.83 -37.53 -15.96
C LEU A 230 -15.34 -38.96 -16.21
N LEU A 231 -16.59 -39.11 -16.68
CA LEU A 231 -17.23 -40.39 -17.01
C LEU A 231 -17.71 -40.46 -18.47
N LYS A 232 -17.16 -39.62 -19.35
CA LYS A 232 -17.29 -39.74 -20.82
C LYS A 232 -15.90 -39.79 -21.43
#